data_AF-A0A7G9M7D6-F1
#
_entry.id   AF-A0A7G9M7D6-F1
#
_cell.length_a   1.000
_cell.length_b   1.000
_cell.length_c   1.000
_cell.angle_alpha   90.00
_cell.angle_beta   90.00
_cell.angle_gamma   90.00
#
_symmetry.space_group_name_H-M   'P 1'
#
loop_
_entity.id
_entity.type
_entity.pdbx_description
1 polymer ?
#
loop_
_entity_poly.entity_id
_entity_poly.type
_entity_poly.pdbx_seq_one_letter_code
_entity_poly.pdbx_strand_id
1 'polypeptide(L)'
;MNLLIFTALAVILSLALLIVGHFLPSRALELEKNTPYECGFDPINSARLPFSFRFFLIAILFLIFDLEIALLFPTIPSVNLSINSLILFSTAFILILAGGLAYEWDQGGLEWAE
;
A
#
# COMPACT_ATOMS: atom_id res chain seq x y z
N MET A 1 22.17 -16.84 5.43
CA MET A 1 21.66 -17.84 6.41
C MET A 1 20.93 -17.17 7.56
N ASN A 2 21.53 -16.21 8.28
CA ASN A 2 20.88 -15.54 9.42
C ASN A 2 19.56 -14.86 9.05
N LEU A 3 19.49 -14.15 7.91
CA LEU A 3 18.25 -13.53 7.43
C LEU A 3 17.11 -14.55 7.21
N LEU A 4 17.44 -15.72 6.65
CA LEU A 4 16.48 -16.80 6.45
C LEU A 4 16.00 -17.38 7.78
N ILE A 5 16.89 -17.52 8.76
CA ILE A 5 16.54 -17.99 10.10
C ILE A 5 15.61 -16.99 10.80
N PHE A 6 15.92 -15.69 10.74
CA PHE A 6 15.08 -14.64 11.35
C PHE A 6 13.69 -14.58 10.72
N THR A 7 13.60 -14.60 9.40
CA THR A 7 12.31 -14.59 8.68
C THR A 7 11.50 -15.85 8.96
N ALA A 8 12.13 -17.02 8.98
CA ALA A 8 11.47 -18.28 9.34
C ALA A 8 10.93 -18.23 10.78
N LEU A 9 11.72 -17.73 11.73
CA LEU A 9 11.31 -17.63 13.13
C LEU A 9 10.13 -16.66 13.30
N ALA A 10 10.11 -15.53 12.58
CA ALA A 10 8.99 -14.59 12.59
C ALA A 10 7.69 -15.23 12.05
N VAL A 11 7.79 -15.96 10.93
CA VAL A 11 6.64 -16.68 10.34
C VAL A 11 6.13 -17.76 11.31
N ILE A 12 7.03 -18.56 11.89
CA ILE A 12 6.67 -19.61 12.85
C ILE A 12 5.97 -19.01 14.08
N LEU A 13 6.49 -17.91 14.62
CA LEU A 13 5.88 -17.23 15.75
C LEU A 13 4.47 -16.72 15.42
N SER A 14 4.29 -16.09 14.25
CA SER A 14 2.98 -15.60 13.82
C SER A 14 1.96 -16.72 13.65
N LEU A 15 2.37 -17.87 13.09
CA LEU A 15 1.52 -19.05 12.93
C LEU A 15 1.20 -19.70 14.29
N ALA A 16 2.17 -19.78 15.19
CA ALA A 16 1.95 -20.31 16.53
C ALA A 16 0.90 -19.49 17.29
N LEU A 17 1.00 -18.15 17.25
CA LEU A 17 0.01 -17.26 17.85
C LEU A 17 -1.37 -17.40 17.20
N LEU A 18 -1.45 -17.57 15.89
CA LEU A 18 -2.71 -17.81 15.19
C LEU A 18 -3.36 -19.15 15.61
N ILE A 19 -2.57 -20.23 15.70
CA ILE A 19 -3.04 -21.54 16.16
C ILE A 19 -3.56 -21.44 17.59
N VAL A 20 -2.78 -20.83 18.48
CA VAL A 20 -3.19 -20.60 19.88
C VAL A 20 -4.49 -19.80 19.92
N GLY A 21 -4.58 -18.66 19.22
CA GLY A 21 -5.78 -17.82 19.19
C GLY A 21 -7.02 -18.49 18.55
N HIS A 22 -6.81 -19.48 17.69
CA HIS A 22 -7.90 -20.25 17.10
C HIS A 22 -8.41 -21.36 18.03
N PHE A 23 -7.49 -22.12 18.64
CA PHE A 23 -7.83 -23.34 19.39
C PHE A 23 -8.02 -23.15 20.90
N LEU A 24 -7.43 -22.12 21.52
CA LEU A 24 -7.63 -21.88 22.97
C LEU A 24 -9.07 -21.47 23.33
N PRO A 25 -9.77 -20.61 22.56
CA PRO A 25 -11.11 -20.17 22.92
C PRO A 25 -12.16 -21.27 22.73
N SER A 26 -13.04 -21.44 23.71
CA SER A 26 -14.27 -22.21 23.53
C SER A 26 -15.27 -21.39 22.68
N ARG A 27 -15.46 -21.78 21.42
CA ARG A 27 -16.41 -21.15 20.51
C ARG A 27 -17.69 -21.96 20.44
N ALA A 28 -18.81 -21.41 20.91
CA ALA A 28 -20.14 -21.93 20.59
C ALA A 28 -20.49 -21.53 19.15
N LEU A 29 -20.84 -22.51 18.32
CA LEU A 29 -21.24 -22.29 16.93
C LEU A 29 -22.71 -21.83 16.89
N GLU A 30 -22.92 -20.53 17.05
CA GLU A 30 -24.24 -19.89 16.90
C GLU A 30 -24.30 -19.11 15.59
N LEU A 31 -25.42 -19.24 14.85
CA LEU A 31 -25.63 -18.57 13.57
C LEU A 31 -25.53 -17.03 13.70
N GLU A 32 -26.10 -16.45 14.75
CA GLU A 32 -26.09 -14.99 15.01
C GLU A 32 -24.70 -14.44 15.35
N LYS A 33 -23.78 -15.25 15.86
CA LYS A 33 -22.38 -14.83 16.08
C LYS A 33 -21.58 -14.77 14.77
N ASN A 34 -22.08 -15.41 13.72
CA ASN A 34 -21.46 -15.47 12.40
C ASN A 34 -22.08 -14.50 11.40
N THR A 35 -23.10 -13.73 11.77
CA THR A 35 -23.68 -12.68 10.92
C THR A 35 -22.85 -11.40 10.95
N PRO A 36 -22.85 -10.59 9.87
CA PRO A 36 -22.16 -9.31 9.85
C PRO A 36 -22.68 -8.39 10.96
N TYR A 37 -21.77 -7.70 11.64
CA TYR A 37 -22.13 -6.73 12.67
C TYR A 37 -22.32 -5.33 12.05
N GLU A 38 -23.56 -4.83 12.05
CA GLU A 38 -23.89 -3.44 11.65
C GLU A 38 -24.50 -2.69 12.85
N CYS A 39 -23.66 -2.40 13.86
CA CYS A 39 -24.07 -1.66 15.06
C CYS A 39 -25.24 -2.30 15.85
N GLY A 40 -25.41 -3.63 15.74
CA GLY A 40 -26.50 -4.37 16.37
C GLY A 40 -27.78 -4.46 15.53
N PHE A 41 -27.76 -3.99 14.28
CA PHE A 41 -28.83 -4.14 13.31
C PHE A 41 -28.45 -5.14 12.21
N ASP A 42 -29.47 -5.66 11.53
CA ASP A 42 -29.28 -6.43 10.32
C ASP A 42 -28.77 -5.53 9.19
N PRO A 43 -27.83 -6.00 8.37
CA PRO A 43 -27.24 -5.17 7.35
C PRO A 43 -28.26 -4.77 6.28
N ILE A 44 -28.37 -3.47 6.02
CA ILE A 44 -29.35 -2.91 5.07
C ILE A 44 -28.97 -3.28 3.63
N ASN A 45 -27.67 -3.30 3.33
CA ASN A 45 -27.12 -3.62 2.03
C ASN A 45 -25.84 -4.46 2.19
N SER A 46 -25.35 -5.03 1.08
CA SER A 46 -24.05 -5.70 1.09
C SER A 46 -22.92 -4.71 1.39
N ALA A 47 -21.91 -5.14 2.15
CA ALA A 47 -20.68 -4.36 2.37
C ALA A 47 -19.87 -4.08 1.08
N ARG A 48 -20.23 -4.73 -0.04
CA ARG A 48 -19.61 -4.50 -1.36
C ARG A 48 -20.30 -3.34 -2.05
N LEU A 49 -19.99 -2.12 -1.62
CA LEU A 49 -20.46 -0.89 -2.24
C LEU A 49 -19.68 -0.59 -3.52
N PRO A 50 -20.28 0.12 -4.50
CA PRO A 50 -19.55 0.61 -5.66
C PRO A 50 -18.37 1.48 -5.21
N PHE A 51 -17.20 1.18 -5.76
CA PHE A 51 -15.95 1.82 -5.40
C PHE A 51 -15.92 3.28 -5.88
N SER A 52 -15.33 4.18 -5.08
CA SER A 52 -15.18 5.57 -5.52
C SER A 52 -14.08 5.68 -6.58
N PHE A 53 -14.37 6.37 -7.68
CA PHE A 53 -13.38 6.62 -8.74
C PHE A 53 -12.15 7.40 -8.26
N ARG A 54 -12.27 8.14 -7.14
CA ARG A 54 -11.17 8.94 -6.58
C ARG A 54 -10.11 8.04 -5.96
N PHE A 55 -10.51 7.03 -5.19
CA PHE A 55 -9.54 6.05 -4.65
C PHE A 55 -8.86 5.25 -5.77
N PHE A 56 -9.54 5.04 -6.90
CA PHE A 56 -8.96 4.41 -8.08
C PHE A 56 -7.85 5.28 -8.69
N LEU A 57 -8.12 6.57 -8.86
CA LEU A 57 -7.16 7.54 -9.39
C LEU A 57 -5.90 7.61 -8.50
N ILE A 58 -6.08 7.70 -7.19
CA ILE A 58 -4.97 7.69 -6.22
C ILE A 58 -4.13 6.41 -6.35
N ALA A 59 -4.76 5.24 -6.55
CA ALA A 59 -4.04 3.98 -6.73
C ALA A 59 -3.20 3.95 -8.02
N ILE A 60 -3.72 4.50 -9.12
CA ILE A 60 -2.96 4.63 -10.38
C ILE A 60 -1.80 5.61 -10.18
N LEU A 61 -2.06 6.76 -9.56
CA LEU A 61 -1.04 7.77 -9.29
C LEU A 61 0.10 7.19 -8.43
N PHE A 62 -0.24 6.44 -7.39
CA PHE A 62 0.72 5.71 -6.56
C PHE A 62 1.56 4.73 -7.37
N LEU A 63 0.94 3.95 -8.26
CA LEU A 63 1.64 2.99 -9.11
C LEU A 63 2.65 3.67 -10.04
N ILE A 64 2.27 4.79 -10.64
CA ILE A 64 3.16 5.56 -11.53
C ILE A 64 4.33 6.12 -10.73
N PHE A 65 4.07 6.76 -9.58
CA PHE A 65 5.14 7.32 -8.74
C PHE A 65 6.08 6.24 -8.18
N ASP A 66 5.57 5.06 -7.81
CA ASP A 66 6.40 3.95 -7.33
C ASP A 66 7.36 3.45 -8.43
N LEU A 67 6.87 3.35 -9.67
CA LEU A 67 7.70 3.02 -10.82
C LEU A 67 8.79 4.08 -11.05
N GLU A 68 8.44 5.36 -10.98
CA GLU A 68 9.39 6.45 -11.18
C GLU A 68 10.45 6.51 -10.07
N ILE A 69 10.09 6.23 -8.81
CA ILE A 69 11.05 6.09 -7.71
C ILE A 69 11.98 4.89 -7.95
N ALA A 70 11.45 3.76 -8.42
CA ALA A 70 12.26 2.60 -8.77
C ALA A 70 13.27 2.91 -9.89
N LEU A 71 12.93 3.79 -10.84
CA LEU A 71 13.85 4.29 -11.87
C LEU A 71 14.91 5.25 -11.34
N LEU A 72 14.64 5.96 -10.25
CA LEU A 72 15.61 6.86 -9.60
C LEU A 72 16.62 6.07 -8.75
N PHE A 73 16.23 4.94 -8.15
CA PHE A 73 17.09 4.15 -7.25
C PHE A 73 18.51 3.80 -7.78
N PRO A 74 18.70 3.44 -9.07
CA PRO A 74 20.02 3.14 -9.63
C PRO A 74 21.02 4.31 -9.62
N THR A 75 20.57 5.56 -9.41
CA THR A 75 21.48 6.72 -9.32
C THR A 75 22.28 6.75 -8.01
N ILE A 76 21.89 5.97 -6.99
CA ILE A 76 22.59 5.92 -5.70
C ILE A 76 23.91 5.13 -5.79
N PRO A 77 23.92 3.88 -6.30
CA PRO A 77 25.15 3.09 -6.42
C PRO A 77 25.96 3.35 -7.70
N SER A 78 25.66 4.37 -8.50
CA SER A 78 26.33 4.60 -9.78
C SER A 78 27.75 5.18 -9.61
N VAL A 79 28.71 4.32 -9.26
CA VAL A 79 30.11 4.67 -8.95
C VAL A 79 30.91 5.15 -10.16
N ASN A 80 30.49 4.78 -11.38
CA ASN A 80 31.28 5.00 -12.61
C ASN A 80 30.82 6.20 -13.48
N LEU A 81 29.79 6.92 -13.07
CA LEU A 81 29.28 8.07 -13.82
C LEU A 81 29.82 9.37 -13.23
N SER A 82 29.94 10.40 -14.06
CA SER A 82 30.35 11.72 -13.56
C SER A 82 29.28 12.26 -12.61
N ILE A 83 29.71 12.81 -11.47
CA ILE A 83 28.81 13.38 -10.45
C ILE A 83 27.91 14.45 -11.08
N ASN A 84 28.46 15.26 -12.00
CA ASN A 84 27.70 16.31 -12.68
C ASN A 84 26.59 15.74 -13.57
N SER A 85 26.85 14.66 -14.32
CA SER A 85 25.81 13.99 -15.13
C SER A 85 24.72 13.35 -14.26
N LEU A 86 25.08 12.81 -13.10
CA LEU A 86 24.15 12.21 -12.15
C LEU A 86 23.21 13.24 -11.53
N ILE A 87 23.76 14.36 -11.08
CA ILE A 87 22.98 15.48 -10.53
C ILE A 87 22.07 16.04 -11.61
N LEU A 88 22.56 16.23 -12.84
CA LEU A 88 21.73 16.74 -13.94
C LEU A 88 20.56 15.79 -14.25
N PHE A 89 20.81 14.49 -14.33
CA PHE A 89 19.78 13.49 -14.58
C PHE A 89 18.75 13.43 -13.45
N SER A 90 19.20 13.33 -12.19
CA SER A 90 18.29 13.23 -11.04
C SER A 90 17.46 14.49 -10.85
N THR A 91 18.05 15.67 -11.02
CA THR A 91 17.31 16.93 -10.95
C THR A 91 16.31 17.08 -12.09
N ALA A 92 16.68 16.73 -13.32
CA ALA A 92 15.75 16.74 -14.45
C ALA A 92 14.59 15.76 -14.21
N PHE A 93 14.86 14.57 -13.69
CA PHE A 93 13.86 13.55 -13.41
C PHE A 93 12.89 13.98 -12.28
N ILE A 94 13.41 14.58 -11.20
CA ILE A 94 12.59 15.13 -10.12
C ILE A 94 11.71 16.30 -10.60
N LEU A 95 12.20 17.13 -11.52
CA LEU A 95 11.39 18.21 -12.10
C LEU A 95 10.23 17.67 -12.93
N ILE A 96 10.42 16.59 -13.67
CA ILE A 96 9.35 15.93 -14.42
C ILE A 96 8.29 15.36 -13.46
N LEU A 97 8.74 14.66 -12.41
CA LEU A 97 7.89 14.16 -11.32
C LEU A 97 7.04 15.28 -10.69
N ALA A 98 7.69 16.38 -10.31
CA ALA A 98 7.02 17.53 -9.72
C ALA A 98 6.03 18.18 -10.69
N GLY A 99 6.36 18.26 -11.98
CA GLY A 99 5.47 18.77 -13.02
C GLY A 99 4.23 17.89 -13.23
N GLY A 100 4.40 16.56 -13.22
CA GLY A 100 3.29 15.61 -13.31
C GLY A 100 2.34 15.72 -12.12
N LEU A 101 2.88 15.82 -10.91
CA LEU A 101 2.09 16.07 -9.70
C LEU A 101 1.34 17.40 -9.75
N ALA A 102 2.01 18.47 -10.18
CA ALA A 102 1.39 19.79 -10.29
C ALA A 102 0.23 19.80 -11.31
N TYR A 103 0.39 19.08 -12.43
CA TYR A 103 -0.67 18.92 -13.42
C TYR A 103 -1.88 18.18 -12.85
N GLU A 104 -1.65 17.06 -12.15
CA GLU A 104 -2.74 16.26 -11.58
C GLU A 104 -3.45 16.98 -10.42
N TRP A 105 -2.73 17.83 -9.67
CA TRP A 105 -3.32 18.76 -8.72
C TRP A 105 -4.23 19.76 -9.40
N ASP A 106 -3.77 20.45 -10.45
CA ASP A 106 -4.57 21.45 -11.19
C ASP A 106 -5.84 20.84 -11.82
N GLN A 107 -5.79 19.58 -12.22
CA GLN A 107 -6.94 18.83 -12.72
C GLN A 107 -7.90 18.34 -11.62
N GLY A 108 -7.62 18.63 -10.35
CA GLY A 108 -8.46 18.24 -9.22
C GLY A 108 -8.43 16.74 -8.90
N GLY A 109 -7.45 15.99 -9.41
CA GLY A 109 -7.31 14.56 -9.11
C GLY A 109 -7.04 14.29 -7.62
N LEU A 110 -6.41 15.25 -6.94
CA LEU A 110 -6.10 15.25 -5.51
C LEU A 110 -7.17 15.92 -4.64
N GLU A 111 -8.24 16.47 -5.22
CA GLU A 111 -9.28 17.12 -4.42
C GLU A 111 -10.16 16.08 -3.73
N TRP A 112 -10.16 16.13 -2.40
CA TRP A 112 -11.04 15.32 -1.57
C TRP A 112 -12.46 15.88 -1.64
N ALA A 113 -13.45 14.99 -1.65
CA ALA A 113 -14.84 15.41 -1.48
C ALA A 113 -15.04 15.72 0.00
N GLU A 114 -15.62 16.87 0.29
CA GLU A 114 -16.59 16.94 1.38
C GLU A 114 -17.85 16.18 0.99
#